data_AF-A0A395JGT8-F1
#
_entry.id   AF-A0A395JGT8-F1
#
_cell.length_a   1.000
_cell.length_b   1.000
_cell.length_c   1.000
_cell.angle_alpha   90.00
_cell.angle_beta   90.00
_cell.angle_gamma   90.00
#
_symmetry.space_group_name_H-M   'P 1'
#
loop_
_entity.id
_entity.type
_entity.pdbx_description
1 polymer ?
#
loop_
_entity_poly.entity_id
_entity_poly.type
_entity_poly.pdbx_seq_one_letter_code
_entity_poly.pdbx_strand_id
1 'polypeptide(L)'
;MKLSKYLLSALFAMMAGIGLVKIFIGELSPVAIVFCLGYLCMTAALNHRGGKPAIYISYFFAGLLSLLLVGAIALAIIPLFGQNFEAVAFFACLFIGAIGLLTIFTIKNQNAKSI
;
A
#
# COMPACT_ATOMS: atom_id res chain seq x y z
N MET A 1 16.27 0.30 -9.08
CA MET A 1 15.33 1.01 -8.18
C MET A 1 14.52 2.12 -8.83
N LYS A 2 14.91 2.69 -9.99
CA LYS A 2 14.08 3.69 -10.68
C LYS A 2 12.75 3.08 -11.16
N LEU A 3 12.79 1.89 -11.75
CA LEU A 3 11.60 1.18 -12.24
C LEU A 3 10.57 0.88 -11.13
N SER A 4 11.01 0.33 -9.99
CA SER A 4 10.12 0.02 -8.86
C SER A 4 9.44 1.27 -8.30
N LYS A 5 10.17 2.40 -8.20
CA LYS A 5 9.60 3.70 -7.83
C LYS A 5 8.47 4.10 -8.79
N TYR A 6 8.71 4.08 -10.10
CA TYR A 6 7.72 4.52 -11.08
C TYR A 6 6.48 3.62 -11.07
N LEU A 7 6.68 2.29 -10.98
CA LEU A 7 5.58 1.33 -10.90
C LEU A 7 4.73 1.53 -9.64
N LEU A 8 5.36 1.63 -8.46
CA LEU A 8 4.64 1.85 -7.20
C LEU A 8 3.92 3.19 -7.20
N SER A 9 4.57 4.25 -7.69
CA SER A 9 3.96 5.57 -7.80
C SER A 9 2.75 5.57 -8.73
N ALA A 10 2.83 4.89 -9.88
CA ALA A 10 1.70 4.79 -10.81
C ALA A 10 0.55 4.01 -10.17
N LEU A 11 0.86 2.91 -9.48
CA LEU A 11 -0.14 2.08 -8.79
C LEU A 11 -0.88 2.87 -7.71
N PHE A 12 -0.16 3.56 -6.82
CA PHE A 12 -0.80 4.38 -5.78
C PHE A 12 -1.56 5.58 -6.36
N ALA A 13 -1.05 6.21 -7.43
CA ALA A 13 -1.77 7.28 -8.11
C ALA A 13 -3.10 6.79 -8.73
N MET A 14 -3.10 5.61 -9.35
CA MET A 14 -4.33 4.99 -9.86
C MET A 14 -5.32 4.67 -8.74
N MET A 15 -4.85 4.10 -7.61
CA MET A 15 -5.70 3.82 -6.45
C MET A 15 -6.28 5.11 -5.83
N ALA A 16 -5.49 6.16 -5.72
CA ALA A 16 -5.96 7.48 -5.29
C ALA A 16 -6.99 8.06 -6.26
N GLY A 17 -6.77 7.94 -7.57
CA GLY A 17 -7.71 8.38 -8.59
C GLY A 17 -9.06 7.67 -8.51
N ILE A 18 -9.06 6.34 -8.36
CA ILE A 18 -10.28 5.55 -8.15
C ILE A 18 -10.99 5.99 -6.87
N GLY A 19 -10.23 6.22 -5.79
CA GLY A 19 -10.75 6.76 -4.54
C GLY A 19 -11.47 8.09 -4.75
N LEU A 20 -10.82 9.05 -5.39
CA LEU A 20 -11.40 10.37 -5.69
C LEU A 20 -12.67 10.26 -6.53
N VAL A 21 -12.68 9.45 -7.59
CA VAL A 21 -13.88 9.24 -8.43
C VAL A 21 -15.05 8.74 -7.60
N LYS A 22 -14.83 7.77 -6.70
CA LYS A 22 -15.88 7.29 -5.81
C LYS A 22 -16.35 8.34 -4.79
N ILE A 23 -15.52 9.32 -4.44
CA ILE A 23 -15.92 10.44 -3.56
C ILE A 23 -16.91 11.32 -4.33
N PHE A 24 -16.58 11.63 -5.59
CA PHE A 24 -17.43 12.46 -6.44
C PHE A 24 -18.79 11.82 -6.75
N ILE A 25 -18.86 10.50 -6.86
CA ILE A 25 -20.12 9.78 -7.11
C ILE A 25 -20.97 9.67 -5.82
N GLY A 26 -20.43 10.07 -4.65
CA GLY A 26 -21.16 10.07 -3.38
C GLY A 26 -21.29 8.69 -2.72
N GLU A 27 -20.59 7.67 -3.24
CA GLU A 27 -20.68 6.28 -2.77
C GLU A 27 -19.69 5.95 -1.63
N LEU A 28 -18.99 6.94 -1.07
CA LEU A 28 -17.83 6.67 -0.24
C LEU A 28 -18.03 6.75 1.27
N SER A 29 -17.62 5.67 1.93
CA SER A 29 -17.41 5.61 3.38
C SER A 29 -16.26 6.52 3.82
N PRO A 30 -16.34 7.16 5.00
CA PRO A 30 -15.26 7.99 5.58
C PRO A 30 -13.89 7.29 5.61
N VAL A 31 -13.90 5.96 5.74
CA VAL A 31 -12.70 5.13 5.77
C VAL A 31 -11.88 5.26 4.49
N ALA A 32 -12.52 5.32 3.32
CA ALA A 32 -11.76 5.36 2.07
C ALA A 32 -11.25 6.75 1.67
N ILE A 33 -11.72 7.82 2.33
CA ILE A 33 -11.06 9.14 2.25
C ILE A 33 -9.66 9.05 2.89
N VAL A 34 -9.56 8.38 4.04
CA VAL A 34 -8.29 8.18 4.75
C VAL A 34 -7.32 7.36 3.90
N PHE A 35 -7.78 6.29 3.26
CA PHE A 35 -6.95 5.52 2.31
C PHE A 35 -6.54 6.33 1.08
N CYS A 36 -7.45 7.14 0.52
CA CYS A 36 -7.15 8.01 -0.61
C CYS A 36 -6.03 9.00 -0.30
N LEU A 37 -6.09 9.67 0.85
CA LEU A 37 -5.02 10.55 1.33
C LEU A 37 -3.72 9.78 1.55
N GLY A 38 -3.79 8.57 2.12
CA GLY A 38 -2.64 7.68 2.29
C GLY A 38 -1.94 7.37 0.96
N TYR A 39 -2.70 7.02 -0.08
CA TYR A 39 -2.15 6.73 -1.42
C TYR A 39 -1.54 7.97 -2.10
N LEU A 40 -2.13 9.16 -1.91
CA LEU A 40 -1.53 10.42 -2.39
C LEU A 40 -0.21 10.72 -1.67
N CYS A 41 -0.15 10.53 -0.35
CA CYS A 41 1.07 10.70 0.43
C CYS A 41 2.16 9.71 0.00
N MET A 42 1.82 8.45 -0.25
CA MET A 42 2.75 7.43 -0.78
C MET A 42 3.32 7.84 -2.13
N THR A 43 2.45 8.30 -3.04
CA THR A 43 2.86 8.78 -4.36
C THR A 43 3.80 9.99 -4.24
N ALA A 44 3.48 10.93 -3.34
CA ALA A 44 4.32 12.09 -3.09
C ALA A 44 5.69 11.68 -2.52
N ALA A 45 5.71 10.81 -1.49
CA ALA A 45 6.94 10.35 -0.84
C ALA A 45 7.86 9.61 -1.81
N LEU A 46 7.33 8.70 -2.64
CA LEU A 46 8.10 7.99 -3.67
C LEU A 46 8.73 8.93 -4.70
N ASN A 47 8.12 10.11 -4.92
CA ASN A 47 8.60 11.13 -5.83
C ASN A 47 9.42 12.24 -5.17
N HIS A 48 9.79 12.10 -3.90
CA HIS A 48 10.46 13.14 -3.11
C HIS A 48 9.67 14.46 -3.05
N ARG A 49 8.34 14.39 -3.10
CA ARG A 49 7.43 15.53 -2.93
C ARG A 49 6.67 15.39 -1.61
N GLY A 50 6.31 16.50 -0.98
CA GLY A 50 5.50 16.50 0.26
C GLY A 50 6.29 16.46 1.59
N GLY A 51 7.62 16.47 1.56
CA GLY A 51 8.47 16.64 2.74
C GLY A 51 8.41 15.51 3.77
N LYS A 52 8.88 15.79 5.00
CA LYS A 52 8.89 14.83 6.11
C LYS A 52 7.51 14.26 6.48
N PRO A 53 6.41 15.04 6.50
CA PRO A 53 5.09 14.52 6.87
C PRO A 53 4.61 13.43 5.91
N ALA A 54 4.76 13.65 4.60
CA ALA A 54 4.36 12.66 3.59
C ALA A 54 5.13 11.35 3.75
N ILE A 55 6.41 11.41 4.12
CA ILE A 55 7.26 10.23 4.37
C ILE A 55 6.75 9.44 5.58
N TYR A 56 6.46 10.09 6.71
CA TYR A 56 5.95 9.39 7.90
C TYR A 56 4.59 8.75 7.66
N ILE A 57 3.67 9.48 7.01
CA ILE A 57 2.35 8.95 6.64
C ILE A 57 2.52 7.74 5.70
N SER A 58 3.44 7.83 4.73
CA SER A 58 3.70 6.74 3.80
C SER A 58 4.24 5.50 4.51
N TYR A 59 5.15 5.65 5.47
CA TYR A 59 5.62 4.50 6.26
C TYR A 59 4.50 3.87 7.08
N PHE A 60 3.62 4.68 7.68
CA PHE A 60 2.48 4.17 8.43
C PHE A 60 1.55 3.33 7.54
N PHE A 61 1.11 3.89 6.40
CA PHE A 61 0.25 3.15 5.47
C PHE A 61 0.95 1.95 4.85
N ALA A 62 2.23 2.07 4.48
CA ALA A 62 2.97 0.97 3.88
C ALA A 62 3.19 -0.16 4.90
N GLY A 63 3.35 0.19 6.18
CA GLY A 63 3.37 -0.74 7.30
C GLY A 63 2.03 -1.47 7.45
N LEU A 64 0.91 -0.73 7.43
CA LEU A 64 -0.43 -1.33 7.45
C LEU A 64 -0.66 -2.30 6.29
N LEU A 65 -0.26 -1.94 5.07
CA LEU A 65 -0.35 -2.85 3.93
C LEU A 65 0.53 -4.09 4.16
N SER A 66 1.76 -3.91 4.65
CA SER A 66 2.70 -5.01 4.92
C SER A 66 2.18 -6.00 5.97
N LEU A 67 1.34 -5.56 6.92
CA LEU A 67 0.71 -6.46 7.89
C LEU A 67 -0.20 -7.52 7.23
N LEU A 68 -0.69 -7.26 6.01
CA LEU A 68 -1.45 -8.25 5.26
C LEU A 68 -0.61 -9.49 4.88
N LEU A 69 0.72 -9.41 4.90
CA LEU A 69 1.57 -10.60 4.77
C LEU A 69 1.39 -11.56 5.95
N VAL A 70 1.17 -11.04 7.16
CA VAL A 70 0.83 -11.87 8.32
C VAL A 70 -0.54 -12.53 8.12
N GLY A 71 -1.50 -11.79 7.57
CA GLY A 71 -2.79 -12.33 7.16
C GLY A 71 -2.67 -13.44 6.10
N ALA A 72 -1.78 -13.26 5.11
CA ALA A 72 -1.51 -14.29 4.10
C ALA A 72 -0.91 -15.57 4.73
N ILE A 73 0.00 -15.42 5.70
CA ILE A 73 0.53 -16.58 6.46
C ILE A 73 -0.61 -17.29 7.20
N ALA A 74 -1.48 -16.54 7.88
CA ALA A 74 -2.64 -17.13 8.56
C ALA A 74 -3.54 -17.91 7.59
N LEU A 75 -3.89 -17.31 6.43
CA LEU A 75 -4.70 -17.96 5.40
C LEU A 75 -4.04 -19.23 4.80
N ALA A 76 -2.71 -19.31 4.78
CA ALA A 76 -2.00 -20.52 4.36
C ALA A 76 -2.05 -21.65 5.39
N ILE A 77 -2.16 -21.32 6.68
CA ILE A 77 -2.19 -22.29 7.78
C ILE A 77 -3.63 -22.78 8.04
N ILE A 78 -4.64 -21.94 7.81
CA ILE A 78 -6.07 -22.27 8.01
C ILE A 78 -6.52 -23.62 7.42
N PRO A 79 -6.09 -24.03 6.21
CA PRO A 79 -6.43 -25.34 5.66
C PRO A 79 -5.97 -26.53 6.49
N LEU A 80 -4.91 -26.38 7.30
CA LEU A 80 -4.44 -27.42 8.23
C LEU A 80 -5.43 -27.69 9.37
N PHE A 81 -6.39 -26.77 9.59
CA PHE A 81 -7.46 -26.89 10.57
C PHE A 81 -8.80 -27.36 9.96
N GLY A 82 -8.79 -27.85 8.71
CA GLY A 82 -9.98 -28.40 8.05
C GLY A 82 -10.92 -27.35 7.44
N GLN A 83 -10.48 -26.10 7.34
CA GLN A 83 -11.23 -25.05 6.64
C GLN A 83 -10.83 -24.96 5.17
N ASN A 84 -11.72 -24.39 4.35
CA ASN A 84 -11.48 -24.22 2.91
C ASN A 84 -10.36 -23.21 2.65
N PHE A 85 -9.51 -23.52 1.67
CA PHE A 85 -8.48 -22.59 1.22
C PHE A 85 -9.08 -21.52 0.30
N GLU A 86 -9.12 -20.28 0.78
CA GLU A 86 -9.52 -19.13 -0.03
C GLU A 86 -8.34 -18.54 -0.80
N ALA A 87 -8.07 -19.12 -1.97
CA ALA A 87 -6.96 -18.72 -2.83
C ALA A 87 -6.98 -17.21 -3.17
N VAL A 88 -8.16 -16.65 -3.48
CA VAL A 88 -8.31 -15.24 -3.87
C VAL A 88 -7.89 -14.32 -2.73
N ALA A 89 -8.37 -14.56 -1.51
CA ALA A 89 -8.01 -13.78 -0.33
C ALA A 89 -6.51 -13.91 -0.02
N PHE A 90 -5.96 -15.12 -0.11
CA PHE A 90 -4.54 -15.37 0.10
C PHE A 90 -3.67 -14.57 -0.87
N PHE A 91 -3.94 -14.67 -2.18
CA PHE A 91 -3.17 -13.94 -3.19
C PHE A 91 -3.35 -12.42 -3.09
N ALA A 92 -4.55 -11.94 -2.74
CA ALA A 92 -4.80 -10.52 -2.51
C ALA A 92 -3.98 -9.99 -1.33
N CYS A 93 -4.01 -10.68 -0.19
CA CYS A 93 -3.21 -10.32 0.99
C CYS A 93 -1.71 -10.35 0.70
N LEU A 94 -1.25 -11.37 -0.03
CA LEU A 94 0.17 -11.51 -0.39
C LEU A 94 0.61 -10.39 -1.33
N PHE A 95 -0.17 -10.11 -2.37
CA PHE A 95 0.15 -9.07 -3.36
C PHE A 95 0.15 -7.67 -2.74
N ILE A 96 -0.91 -7.31 -2.01
CA ILE A 96 -1.02 -6.00 -1.37
C ILE A 96 0.05 -5.85 -0.28
N GLY A 97 0.30 -6.92 0.48
CA GLY A 97 1.35 -6.96 1.50
C GLY A 97 2.75 -6.76 0.93
N ALA A 98 3.05 -7.42 -0.20
CA ALA A 98 4.33 -7.25 -0.89
C ALA A 98 4.50 -5.82 -1.43
N ILE A 99 3.43 -5.20 -1.96
CA ILE A 99 3.46 -3.79 -2.38
C ILE A 99 3.81 -2.86 -1.21
N GLY A 100 3.20 -3.08 -0.04
CA GLY A 100 3.53 -2.34 1.18
C GLY A 100 5.01 -2.43 1.52
N LEU A 101 5.54 -3.66 1.55
CA LEU A 101 6.92 -3.93 1.92
C LEU A 101 7.91 -3.31 0.92
N LEU A 102 7.66 -3.48 -0.39
CA LEU A 102 8.45 -2.88 -1.47
C LEU A 102 8.45 -1.35 -1.40
N THR A 103 7.34 -0.74 -0.98
CA THR A 103 7.22 0.71 -0.80
C THR A 103 8.12 1.20 0.33
N ILE A 104 8.13 0.51 1.48
CA ILE A 104 9.02 0.83 2.60
C ILE A 104 10.49 0.75 2.16
N PHE A 105 10.89 -0.35 1.51
CA PHE A 105 12.25 -0.54 1.03
C PHE A 105 12.66 0.54 0.02
N THR A 106 11.75 0.93 -0.88
CA THR A 106 12.02 1.95 -1.89
C THR A 106 12.22 3.32 -1.26
N ILE A 107 11.34 3.75 -0.34
CA ILE A 107 11.44 5.04 0.36
C ILE A 107 12.68 5.07 1.26
N LYS A 108 12.98 3.98 1.98
CA LYS A 108 14.17 3.88 2.84
C LYS A 108 15.46 4.05 2.05
N ASN A 109 15.61 3.33 0.93
CA ASN A 109 16.81 3.41 0.09
C ASN A 109 16.95 4.77 -0.61
N GLN A 110 15.84 5.45 -0.90
CA GLN A 110 15.86 6.81 -1.44
C GLN A 110 16.42 7.81 -0.42
N ASN A 111 15.94 7.75 0.82
CA ASN A 111 16.41 8.66 1.88
C ASN A 111 17.87 8.40 2.27
N ALA A 112 18.32 7.14 2.25
CA ALA A 112 19.71 6.79 2.52
C ALA A 112 20.70 7.32 1.47
N LYS A 113 20.26 7.59 0.23
CA LYS A 113 21.09 8.15 -0.84
C LYS A 113 21.09 9.69 -0.90
N SER A 114 20.26 10.33 -0.09
CA SER A 114 20.12 11.79 -0.02
C SER A 114 21.05 12.42 1.01
N ILE A 115 21.81 11.60 1.75
CA ILE A 115 22.85 11.98 2.73
C ILE A 115 24.20 11.66 2.10
#